data_AF-A0A7Z7FWE3-F1
#
_entry.id   AF-A0A7Z7FWE3-F1
#
_cell.length_a   1.000
_cell.length_b   1.000
_cell.length_c   1.000
_cell.angle_alpha   90.00
_cell.angle_beta   90.00
_cell.angle_gamma   90.00
#
_symmetry.space_group_name_H-M   'P 1'
#
loop_
_entity.id
_entity.type
_entity.pdbx_description
1 polymer ?
#
loop_
_entity_poly.entity_id
_entity_poly.type
_entity_poly.pdbx_seq_one_letter_code
_entity_poly.pdbx_strand_id
1 'polypeptide(L)'
;MTIDESTPTLRRPGLDTQSASRWHRALPGDLAALLHNAHADEREALGPQRRAAYLLTRQVISGLLCAGYPARLVAAELGVRSESIRTRAQAGWIRLADIAALTGLEQDELARRCVANDAAVEDGRLFSDELVRILSAPATSADVRETVGGR
;
A
#
# COMPACT_ATOMS: atom_id res chain seq x y z
N MET A 1 27.70 -6.46 44.79
CA MET A 1 27.45 -7.52 43.80
C MET A 1 26.03 -7.29 43.27
N THR A 2 25.74 -6.19 42.58
CA THR A 2 26.15 -5.81 41.20
C THR A 2 25.66 -6.84 40.18
N ILE A 3 24.42 -6.64 39.72
CA ILE A 3 23.85 -7.32 38.56
C ILE A 3 24.38 -6.57 37.33
N ASP A 4 25.02 -7.30 36.42
CA ASP A 4 25.52 -6.81 35.15
C ASP A 4 24.34 -6.67 34.16
N GLU A 5 23.94 -5.44 33.85
CA GLU A 5 22.87 -5.08 32.91
C GLU A 5 23.39 -4.85 31.47
N SER A 6 24.39 -5.61 31.03
CA SER A 6 24.98 -5.44 29.71
C SER A 6 24.35 -6.38 28.67
N THR A 7 23.06 -6.19 28.36
CA THR A 7 22.49 -6.70 27.09
C THR A 7 21.97 -5.53 26.27
N PRO A 8 22.69 -5.10 25.22
CA PRO A 8 22.16 -4.11 24.30
C PRO A 8 21.05 -4.79 23.50
N THR A 9 19.80 -4.42 23.81
CA THR A 9 18.70 -4.62 22.87
C THR A 9 19.10 -3.92 21.58
N LEU A 10 19.32 -4.72 20.52
CA LEU A 10 19.45 -4.25 19.14
C LEU A 10 18.23 -3.39 18.81
N ARG A 11 18.31 -2.10 19.10
CA ARG A 11 17.50 -1.09 18.43
C ARG A 11 17.82 -1.27 16.96
N ARG A 12 16.91 -1.92 16.22
CA ARG A 12 16.82 -1.71 14.77
C ARG A 12 16.94 -0.20 14.57
N PRO A 13 17.90 0.29 13.77
CA PRO A 13 17.99 1.71 13.49
C PRO A 13 16.62 2.09 12.96
N GLY A 14 15.91 2.89 13.75
CA GLY A 14 14.66 3.48 13.33
C GLY A 14 14.99 4.20 12.04
N LEU A 15 14.40 3.71 10.95
CA LEU A 15 14.20 4.50 9.76
C LEU A 15 13.66 5.82 10.28
N ASP A 16 14.53 6.81 10.22
CA ASP A 16 14.37 8.20 10.53
C ASP A 16 13.02 8.69 10.02
N THR A 17 12.02 8.58 10.88
CA THR A 17 10.66 9.03 10.63
C THR A 17 10.64 10.54 10.33
N GLN A 18 11.72 11.24 10.72
CA GLN A 18 11.99 12.65 10.39
C GLN A 18 12.54 12.88 8.97
N SER A 19 13.23 11.93 8.34
CA SER A 19 13.72 12.07 6.96
C SER A 19 12.65 11.77 5.91
N ALA A 20 11.77 10.79 6.17
CA ALA A 20 10.63 10.49 5.29
C ALA A 20 9.59 11.61 5.24
N SER A 21 9.45 12.38 6.33
CA SER A 21 8.47 13.47 6.46
C SER A 21 8.71 14.67 5.55
N ARG A 22 9.86 14.73 4.86
CA ARG A 22 10.33 15.97 4.24
C ARG A 22 9.67 16.24 2.87
N TRP A 23 9.24 15.23 2.09
CA TRP A 23 9.05 15.41 0.64
C TRP A 23 7.67 15.08 0.04
N HIS A 24 6.70 14.51 0.77
CA HIS A 24 5.36 14.26 0.21
C HIS A 24 4.43 15.46 0.39
N ARG A 25 4.47 16.41 -0.57
CA ARG A 25 3.51 17.53 -0.63
C ARG A 25 2.13 17.12 -1.16
N ALA A 26 2.07 16.03 -1.91
CA ALA A 26 0.87 15.47 -2.51
C ALA A 26 0.99 13.94 -2.57
N LEU A 27 -0.15 13.23 -2.60
CA LEU A 27 -0.14 11.83 -3.03
C LEU A 27 0.11 11.77 -4.55
N PRO A 28 0.96 10.85 -5.04
CA PRO A 28 0.99 10.50 -6.46
C PRO A 28 -0.41 10.15 -6.99
N GLY A 29 -0.70 10.48 -8.25
CA GLY A 29 -2.03 10.36 -8.85
C GLY A 29 -2.65 8.97 -8.69
N ASP A 30 -1.88 7.91 -8.94
CA ASP A 30 -2.37 6.53 -8.85
C ASP A 30 -2.72 6.13 -7.40
N LEU A 31 -1.94 6.60 -6.42
CA LEU A 31 -2.21 6.34 -5.00
C LEU A 31 -3.41 7.14 -4.49
N ALA A 32 -3.57 8.38 -4.98
CA ALA A 32 -4.77 9.17 -4.71
C ALA A 32 -6.00 8.49 -5.31
N ALA A 33 -5.95 8.07 -6.58
CA ALA A 33 -7.03 7.36 -7.25
C ALA A 33 -7.42 6.07 -6.51
N LEU A 34 -6.44 5.24 -6.12
CA LEU A 34 -6.66 4.06 -5.29
C LEU A 34 -7.43 4.40 -4.00
N LEU A 35 -6.97 5.42 -3.29
CA LEU A 35 -7.58 5.85 -2.02
C LEU A 35 -9.02 6.35 -2.21
N HIS A 36 -9.25 7.16 -3.24
CA HIS A 36 -10.58 7.69 -3.59
C HIS A 36 -11.53 6.57 -4.00
N ASN A 37 -11.10 5.65 -4.85
CA ASN A 37 -11.91 4.53 -5.31
C ASN A 37 -12.26 3.58 -4.16
N ALA A 38 -11.29 3.24 -3.30
CA ALA A 38 -11.56 2.42 -2.11
C ALA A 38 -12.60 3.09 -1.19
N HIS A 39 -12.49 4.41 -1.01
CA HIS A 39 -13.44 5.16 -0.19
C HIS A 39 -14.83 5.28 -0.83
N ALA A 40 -14.91 5.43 -2.15
CA ALA A 40 -16.18 5.40 -2.88
C ALA A 40 -16.86 4.04 -2.71
N ASP A 41 -16.12 2.94 -2.92
CA ASP A 41 -16.60 1.59 -2.71
C ASP A 41 -17.08 1.36 -1.26
N GLU A 42 -16.34 1.86 -0.26
CA GLU A 42 -16.77 1.82 1.15
C GLU A 42 -18.15 2.47 1.36
N ARG A 43 -18.39 3.61 0.71
CA ARG A 43 -19.63 4.39 0.85
C ARG A 43 -20.81 3.77 0.11
N GLU A 44 -20.55 3.14 -1.02
CA GLU A 44 -21.57 2.54 -1.88
C GLU A 44 -21.89 1.10 -1.53
N ALA A 45 -20.98 0.40 -0.84
CA ALA A 45 -21.17 -0.99 -0.47
C ALA A 45 -22.43 -1.20 0.39
N LEU A 46 -23.19 -2.26 0.08
CA LEU A 46 -24.40 -2.66 0.79
C LEU A 46 -24.30 -4.12 1.27
N GLY A 47 -25.06 -4.45 2.30
CA GLY A 47 -25.18 -5.81 2.82
C GLY A 47 -23.82 -6.45 3.18
N PRO A 48 -23.56 -7.70 2.77
CA PRO A 48 -22.33 -8.44 3.14
C PRO A 48 -21.02 -7.78 2.69
N GLN A 49 -21.04 -6.98 1.62
CA GLN A 49 -19.84 -6.38 1.04
C GLN A 49 -19.32 -5.19 1.87
N ARG A 50 -20.17 -4.58 2.72
CA ARG A 50 -19.80 -3.43 3.55
C ARG A 50 -18.57 -3.66 4.40
N ARG A 51 -18.47 -4.84 5.03
CA ARG A 51 -17.33 -5.16 5.89
C ARG A 51 -16.04 -5.29 5.08
N ALA A 52 -16.11 -5.88 3.88
CA ALA A 52 -14.96 -6.06 3.02
C ALA A 52 -14.44 -4.72 2.51
N ALA A 53 -15.30 -3.87 1.93
CA ALA A 53 -14.94 -2.53 1.45
C ALA A 53 -14.40 -1.62 2.56
N TYR A 54 -15.01 -1.70 3.76
CA TYR A 54 -14.53 -1.01 4.95
C TYR A 54 -13.11 -1.44 5.35
N LEU A 55 -12.84 -2.76 5.38
CA LEU A 55 -11.51 -3.27 5.71
C LEU A 55 -10.48 -2.90 4.65
N LEU A 56 -10.84 -2.99 3.37
CA LEU A 56 -9.97 -2.63 2.25
C LEU A 56 -9.50 -1.18 2.36
N THR A 57 -10.42 -0.24 2.61
CA THR A 57 -10.08 1.18 2.80
C THR A 57 -9.12 1.38 3.97
N ARG A 58 -9.33 0.68 5.09
CA ARG A 58 -8.46 0.75 6.28
C ARG A 58 -7.06 0.21 6.01
N GLN A 59 -6.95 -0.84 5.20
CA GLN A 59 -5.68 -1.44 4.79
C GLN A 59 -4.93 -0.54 3.81
N VAL A 60 -5.63 0.09 2.84
CA VAL A 60 -5.04 1.11 1.96
C VAL A 60 -4.51 2.30 2.77
N ILE A 61 -5.30 2.81 3.71
CA ILE A 61 -4.86 3.87 4.63
C ILE A 61 -3.61 3.42 5.40
N SER A 62 -3.61 2.19 5.94
CA SER A 62 -2.45 1.65 6.66
C SER A 62 -1.20 1.63 5.79
N GLY A 63 -1.30 1.13 4.55
CA GLY A 63 -0.18 1.06 3.62
C GLY A 63 0.42 2.43 3.29
N LEU A 64 -0.43 3.45 3.09
CA LEU A 64 0.01 4.83 2.87
C LEU A 64 0.75 5.38 4.09
N LEU A 65 0.23 5.15 5.31
CA LEU A 65 0.90 5.61 6.53
C LEU A 65 2.24 4.90 6.76
N CYS A 66 2.30 3.59 6.53
CA CYS A 66 3.52 2.80 6.66
C CYS A 66 4.61 3.23 5.66
N ALA A 67 4.21 3.66 4.46
CA ALA A 67 5.11 4.23 3.47
C ALA A 67 5.58 5.67 3.79
N GLY A 68 5.13 6.25 4.91
CA GLY A 68 5.57 7.56 5.38
C GLY A 68 4.69 8.73 4.94
N TYR A 69 3.56 8.50 4.26
CA TYR A 69 2.62 9.57 3.96
C TYR A 69 1.96 10.08 5.25
N PRO A 70 1.97 11.40 5.51
CA PRO A 70 1.44 11.92 6.77
C PRO A 70 -0.10 11.83 6.78
N ALA A 71 -0.69 11.45 7.91
CA ALA A 71 -2.14 11.29 8.05
C ALA A 71 -2.96 12.52 7.63
N ARG A 72 -2.42 13.74 7.81
CA ARG A 72 -3.06 14.98 7.35
C ARG A 72 -3.24 15.05 5.83
N LEU A 73 -2.32 14.46 5.07
CA LEU A 73 -2.35 14.46 3.62
C LEU A 73 -3.39 13.46 3.12
N VAL A 74 -3.37 12.23 3.64
CA VAL A 74 -4.39 11.21 3.39
C VAL A 74 -5.79 11.71 3.77
N ALA A 75 -5.90 12.45 4.87
CA ALA A 75 -7.16 13.04 5.32
C ALA A 75 -7.67 14.14 4.38
N ALA A 76 -6.76 14.95 3.84
CA ALA A 76 -7.11 16.01 2.90
C ALA A 76 -7.66 15.45 1.59
N GLU A 77 -7.09 14.37 1.08
CA GLU A 77 -7.65 13.65 -0.09
C GLU A 77 -9.10 13.25 0.19
N LEU A 78 -9.38 12.59 1.31
CA LEU A 78 -10.73 12.11 1.63
C LEU A 78 -11.70 13.18 2.16
N GLY A 79 -11.25 14.43 2.35
CA GLY A 79 -12.07 15.49 2.95
C GLY A 79 -12.47 15.21 4.42
N VAL A 80 -11.63 14.50 5.18
CA VAL A 80 -11.89 14.12 6.58
C VAL A 80 -10.86 14.71 7.54
N ARG A 81 -11.04 14.49 8.84
CA ARG A 81 -10.07 14.88 9.88
C ARG A 81 -8.91 13.90 9.97
N SER A 82 -7.71 14.39 10.30
CA SER A 82 -6.49 13.57 10.36
C SER A 82 -6.54 12.50 11.46
N GLU A 83 -7.26 12.76 12.54
CA GLU A 83 -7.50 11.84 13.65
C GLU A 83 -8.30 10.61 13.20
N SER A 84 -9.27 10.82 12.30
CA SER A 84 -10.07 9.74 11.71
C SER A 84 -9.20 8.79 10.90
N ILE A 85 -8.16 9.29 10.21
CA ILE A 85 -7.22 8.46 9.45
C ILE A 85 -6.40 7.57 10.37
N ARG A 86 -5.80 8.13 11.43
CA ARG A 86 -4.96 7.35 12.36
C ARG A 86 -5.75 6.24 13.06
N THR A 87 -6.99 6.51 13.45
CA THR A 87 -7.87 5.53 14.10
C THR A 87 -8.47 4.52 13.12
N ARG A 88 -8.55 4.87 11.84
CA ARG A 88 -8.99 3.96 10.78
C ARG A 88 -7.89 3.06 10.25
N ALA A 89 -6.62 3.46 10.29
CA ALA A 89 -5.53 2.63 9.81
C ALA A 89 -5.57 1.24 10.45
N GLN A 90 -5.53 0.19 9.62
CA GLN A 90 -5.46 -1.18 10.08
C GLN A 90 -4.69 -2.01 9.05
N ALA A 91 -3.55 -2.55 9.47
CA ALA A 91 -2.75 -3.42 8.62
C ALA A 91 -3.49 -4.73 8.29
N GLY A 92 -3.18 -5.31 7.14
CA GLY A 92 -3.72 -6.60 6.76
C GLY A 92 -3.49 -6.94 5.29
N TRP A 93 -3.96 -8.11 4.91
CA TRP A 93 -3.86 -8.64 3.56
C TRP A 93 -4.92 -8.03 2.63
N ILE A 94 -4.47 -7.56 1.47
CA ILE A 94 -5.27 -7.01 0.37
C ILE A 94 -5.16 -7.97 -0.81
N ARG A 95 -6.26 -8.34 -1.47
CA ARG A 95 -6.19 -9.19 -2.67
C ARG A 95 -5.66 -8.38 -3.84
N LEU A 96 -4.80 -8.98 -4.66
CA LEU A 96 -4.30 -8.34 -5.87
C LEU A 96 -5.44 -7.98 -6.83
N ALA A 97 -6.50 -8.78 -6.88
CA ALA A 97 -7.70 -8.50 -7.66
C ALA A 97 -8.43 -7.22 -7.21
N ASP A 98 -8.46 -6.94 -5.89
CA ASP A 98 -9.08 -5.72 -5.37
C ASP A 98 -8.23 -4.49 -5.73
N ILE A 99 -6.89 -4.61 -5.65
CA ILE A 99 -5.97 -3.54 -6.08
C ILE A 99 -6.11 -3.29 -7.58
N ALA A 100 -6.18 -4.34 -8.39
CA ALA A 100 -6.41 -4.25 -9.83
C ALA A 100 -7.71 -3.51 -10.15
N ALA A 101 -8.82 -3.91 -9.51
CA ALA A 101 -10.12 -3.26 -9.70
C ALA A 101 -10.09 -1.76 -9.33
N LEU A 102 -9.41 -1.41 -8.24
CA LEU A 102 -9.34 -0.02 -7.78
C LEU A 102 -8.38 0.86 -8.57
N THR A 103 -7.34 0.28 -9.20
CA THR A 103 -6.30 1.04 -9.93
C THR A 103 -6.45 0.99 -11.44
N GLY A 104 -7.24 0.03 -11.96
CA GLY A 104 -7.31 -0.28 -13.39
C GLY A 104 -6.08 -1.02 -13.93
N LEU A 105 -5.15 -1.43 -13.06
CA LEU A 105 -4.01 -2.26 -13.45
C LEU A 105 -4.43 -3.72 -13.63
N GLU A 106 -3.81 -4.41 -14.58
CA GLU A 106 -3.99 -5.85 -14.74
C GLU A 106 -3.44 -6.62 -13.52
N GLN A 107 -4.19 -7.61 -13.04
CA GLN A 107 -3.77 -8.43 -11.89
C GLN A 107 -2.44 -9.15 -12.16
N ASP A 108 -2.22 -9.62 -13.39
CA ASP A 108 -0.97 -10.27 -13.78
C ASP A 108 0.23 -9.31 -13.75
N GLU A 109 -0.01 -8.03 -14.06
CA GLU A 109 1.03 -7.00 -13.94
C GLU A 109 1.38 -6.74 -12.47
N LEU A 110 0.38 -6.65 -11.60
CA LEU A 110 0.61 -6.54 -10.15
C LEU A 110 1.39 -7.74 -9.61
N ALA A 111 1.05 -8.96 -10.04
CA ALA A 111 1.79 -10.16 -9.68
C ALA A 111 3.25 -10.11 -10.14
N ARG A 112 3.52 -9.69 -11.39
CA ARG A 112 4.88 -9.49 -11.89
C ARG A 112 5.66 -8.46 -11.08
N ARG A 113 5.05 -7.33 -10.73
CA ARG A 113 5.68 -6.32 -9.87
C ARG A 113 5.99 -6.86 -8.48
N CYS A 114 5.11 -7.67 -7.90
CA CYS A 114 5.37 -8.32 -6.61
C CYS A 114 6.62 -9.21 -6.67
N VAL A 115 6.72 -10.05 -7.71
CA VAL A 115 7.89 -10.92 -7.91
C VAL A 115 9.16 -10.10 -8.16
N ALA A 116 9.11 -9.11 -9.05
CA ALA A 116 10.26 -8.28 -9.40
C ALA A 116 10.80 -7.47 -8.21
N ASN A 117 9.97 -7.21 -7.21
CA ASN A 117 10.33 -6.46 -6.01
C ASN A 117 10.45 -7.35 -4.77
N ASP A 118 10.47 -8.69 -4.89
CA ASP A 118 10.59 -9.59 -3.73
C ASP A 118 9.55 -9.28 -2.63
N ALA A 119 8.30 -9.03 -3.03
CA ALA A 119 7.19 -8.83 -2.10
C ALA A 119 6.55 -10.18 -1.75
N ALA A 120 6.30 -10.39 -0.46
CA ALA A 120 5.58 -11.55 0.03
C ALA A 120 4.13 -11.51 -0.45
N VAL A 121 3.73 -12.54 -1.22
CA VAL A 121 2.36 -12.74 -1.67
C VAL A 121 1.86 -14.09 -1.18
N GLU A 122 0.75 -14.09 -0.45
CA GLU A 122 0.10 -15.29 0.08
C GLU A 122 -1.30 -15.42 -0.54
N ASP A 123 -1.58 -16.53 -1.22
CA ASP A 123 -2.88 -16.81 -1.86
C ASP A 123 -3.42 -15.64 -2.70
N GLY A 124 -2.53 -14.99 -3.47
CA GLY A 124 -2.87 -13.84 -4.30
C GLY A 124 -3.16 -12.56 -3.51
N ARG A 125 -2.61 -12.43 -2.30
CA ARG A 125 -2.77 -11.26 -1.43
C ARG A 125 -1.42 -10.65 -1.09
N LEU A 126 -1.39 -9.34 -1.04
CA LEU A 126 -0.26 -8.53 -0.63
C LEU A 126 -0.54 -7.94 0.75
N PHE A 127 0.46 -7.88 1.63
CA PHE A 127 0.30 -7.19 2.90
C PHE A 127 0.29 -5.67 2.69
N SER A 128 -0.54 -4.93 3.43
CA SER A 128 -0.76 -3.49 3.23
C SER A 128 0.51 -2.64 3.19
N ASP A 129 1.56 -3.03 3.92
CA ASP A 129 2.80 -2.26 4.03
C ASP A 129 3.62 -2.28 2.73
N GLU A 130 3.40 -3.28 1.88
CA GLU A 130 4.04 -3.44 0.58
C GLU A 130 3.32 -2.68 -0.53
N LEU A 131 2.08 -2.24 -0.28
CA LEU A 131 1.16 -1.68 -1.28
C LEU A 131 1.80 -0.53 -2.08
N VAL A 132 2.33 0.47 -1.38
CA VAL A 132 2.92 1.66 -2.02
C VAL A 132 4.16 1.30 -2.82
N ARG A 133 4.99 0.39 -2.30
CA ARG A 133 6.22 -0.05 -2.96
C ARG A 133 5.91 -0.72 -4.29
N ILE A 134 4.91 -1.61 -4.32
CA ILE A 134 4.48 -2.32 -5.53
C ILE A 134 3.80 -1.40 -6.54
N LEU A 135 2.94 -0.48 -6.09
CA LEU A 135 2.26 0.45 -7.00
C LEU A 135 3.20 1.51 -7.57
N SER A 136 4.24 1.90 -6.82
CA SER A 136 5.25 2.86 -7.28
C SER A 136 6.37 2.21 -8.10
N ALA A 137 6.43 0.89 -8.17
CA ALA A 137 7.40 0.18 -8.99
C ALA A 137 7.12 0.43 -10.48
N PRO A 138 8.17 0.54 -11.31
CA PRO A 138 7.98 0.70 -12.75
C PRO A 138 7.21 -0.50 -13.31
N ALA A 139 6.45 -0.26 -14.39
CA ALA A 139 5.81 -1.35 -15.12
C ALA A 139 6.87 -2.37 -15.53
N THR A 140 6.57 -3.64 -15.31
CA THR A 140 7.46 -4.72 -15.73
C THR A 140 7.36 -4.77 -17.25
N SER A 141 8.37 -4.28 -17.97
CA SER A 141 8.40 -4.41 -19.42
C SER A 141 8.30 -5.90 -19.75
N ALA A 142 7.16 -6.33 -20.29
CA ALA A 142 7.07 -7.65 -20.89
C ALA A 142 8.08 -7.66 -22.03
N ASP A 143 9.05 -8.58 -21.94
CA ASP A 143 10.04 -8.81 -22.99
C ASP A 143 9.26 -9.07 -24.30
N VAL A 144 9.19 -8.07 -25.17
CA VAL A 144 8.66 -8.21 -26.54
C VAL A 144 9.69 -9.04 -27.29
N ARG A 145 9.66 -10.36 -27.09
CA ARG A 145 10.24 -11.29 -28.06
C ARG A 145 9.27 -11.42 -29.23
N GLU A 146 9.16 -10.36 -30.03
CA GLU A 146 8.91 -10.56 -31.45
C GLU A 146 10.17 -11.21 -32.04
N THR A 147 10.26 -12.54 -31.93
CA THR A 147 11.10 -13.30 -32.84
C THR A 147 10.46 -13.22 -34.22
N VAL A 148 10.79 -12.15 -34.94
CA VAL A 148 10.74 -12.11 -36.41
C VAL A 148 11.75 -13.14 -36.91
N GLY A 149 11.28 -14.37 -37.03
CA GLY A 149 12.00 -15.50 -37.62
C GLY A 149 11.41 -15.87 -38.97
N GLY A 150 11.25 -14.88 -39.85
CA GLY A 150 10.94 -15.12 -41.26
C GLY A 150 12.24 -15.17 -42.07
N ARG A 151 12.68 -16.38 -42.43
CA ARG A 151 13.31 -16.70 -43.72
C ARG A 151 12.99 -18.13 -44.10
#